data_AF-A0A5S9QRT4-F1
#
_entry.id   AF-A0A5S9QRT4-F1
#
_cell.length_a   1.000
_cell.length_b   1.000
_cell.length_c   1.000
_cell.angle_alpha   90.00
_cell.angle_beta   90.00
_cell.angle_gamma   90.00
#
_symmetry.space_group_name_H-M   'P 1'
#
loop_
_entity.id
_entity.type
_entity.pdbx_description
1 polymer ?
#
loop_
_entity_poly.entity_id
_entity_poly.type
_entity_poly.pdbx_seq_one_letter_code
_entity_poly.pdbx_strand_id
1 'polypeptide(L)'
;MTNDDSAPVGRPLTDAERHLLNEILEWKIGHNIAQQGVHVDPDSVTAALDDLNKRTPLHRQYGEHHVHIHTGNPDQVILTVRRTWLAFHASPYVVEITEDELERAMSRGDVA
;
A
#
# COMPACT_ATOMS: atom_id res chain seq x y z
N MET A 1 -30.13 -9.25 -10.68
CA MET A 1 -29.15 -10.33 -10.43
C MET A 1 -28.48 -10.58 -11.76
N THR A 2 -27.20 -10.38 -12.01
CA THR A 2 -25.94 -10.39 -11.22
C THR A 2 -24.87 -10.01 -12.27
N ASN A 3 -23.96 -9.05 -12.05
CA ASN A 3 -22.70 -9.19 -11.34
C ASN A 3 -22.17 -7.78 -11.04
N ASP A 4 -22.20 -7.38 -9.77
CA ASP A 4 -21.53 -6.19 -9.27
C ASP A 4 -20.29 -6.68 -8.51
N ASP A 5 -19.29 -7.15 -9.27
CA ASP A 5 -18.24 -8.04 -8.76
C ASP A 5 -16.82 -7.46 -8.93
N SER A 6 -16.66 -6.12 -8.91
CA SER A 6 -15.32 -5.52 -9.02
C SER A 6 -15.19 -4.12 -8.42
N ALA A 7 -15.48 -3.98 -7.13
CA ALA A 7 -14.64 -3.12 -6.29
C ALA A 7 -13.68 -4.03 -5.51
N PRO A 8 -12.39 -4.16 -5.89
CA PRO A 8 -11.52 -5.20 -5.32
C PRO A 8 -11.25 -5.05 -3.81
N VAL A 9 -11.67 -3.93 -3.19
CA VAL A 9 -11.24 -3.60 -1.83
C VAL A 9 -12.32 -2.94 -0.98
N GLY A 10 -13.49 -3.58 -0.89
CA GLY A 10 -14.50 -3.28 0.15
C GLY A 10 -14.23 -3.91 1.52
N ARG A 11 -13.16 -4.71 1.66
CA ARG A 11 -12.82 -5.48 2.87
C ARG A 11 -11.77 -4.79 3.75
N PRO A 12 -11.58 -5.15 5.03
CA PRO A 12 -10.40 -4.75 5.79
C PRO A 12 -9.09 -5.20 5.11
N LEU A 13 -7.98 -4.49 5.39
CA LEU A 13 -6.67 -4.94 4.94
C LEU A 13 -6.29 -6.28 5.58
N THR A 14 -5.65 -7.17 4.81
CA THR A 14 -5.03 -8.40 5.32
C THR A 14 -3.76 -8.07 6.11
N ASP A 15 -3.24 -9.05 6.86
CA ASP A 15 -1.95 -8.89 7.54
C ASP A 15 -0.79 -8.65 6.56
N ALA A 16 -0.79 -9.32 5.41
CA ALA A 16 0.23 -9.10 4.37
C ALA A 16 0.14 -7.66 3.80
N GLU A 17 -1.07 -7.15 3.54
CA GLU A 17 -1.28 -5.77 3.08
C GLU A 17 -0.85 -4.76 4.16
N ARG A 18 -1.16 -5.03 5.43
CA ARG A 18 -0.72 -4.19 6.55
C ARG A 18 0.80 -4.19 6.70
N HIS A 19 1.44 -5.34 6.52
CA HIS A 19 2.89 -5.48 6.61
C HIS A 19 3.57 -4.70 5.48
N LEU A 20 3.17 -4.93 4.23
CA LEU A 20 3.69 -4.20 3.07
C LEU A 20 3.47 -2.68 3.20
N LEU A 21 2.33 -2.25 3.73
CA LEU A 21 2.07 -0.84 3.98
C LEU A 21 3.08 -0.22 4.96
N ASN A 22 3.49 -0.96 6.00
CA ASN A 22 4.51 -0.49 6.95
C ASN A 22 5.90 -0.45 6.30
N GLU A 23 6.27 -1.45 5.51
CA GLU A 23 7.54 -1.46 4.77
C GLU A 23 7.65 -0.25 3.82
N ILE A 24 6.56 0.11 3.14
CA ILE A 24 6.52 1.29 2.27
C ILE A 24 6.66 2.58 3.06
N LEU A 25 6.04 2.64 4.24
CA LEU A 25 6.17 3.79 5.13
C LEU A 25 7.61 3.97 5.62
N GLU A 26 8.25 2.89 6.05
CA GLU A 26 9.67 2.85 6.44
C GLU A 26 10.55 3.30 5.28
N TRP A 27 10.39 2.69 4.10
CA TRP A 27 11.12 3.08 2.90
C TRP A 27 10.94 4.56 2.56
N LYS A 28 9.70 5.08 2.61
CA LYS A 28 9.40 6.48 2.28
C LYS A 28 10.11 7.44 3.22
N ILE A 29 10.10 7.15 4.52
CA ILE A 29 10.76 7.97 5.53
C ILE A 29 12.27 7.88 5.40
N GLY A 30 12.82 6.67 5.30
CA GLY A 30 14.26 6.46 5.09
C GLY A 30 14.76 7.16 3.83
N HIS A 31 14.02 7.05 2.72
CA HIS A 31 14.34 7.73 1.47
C HIS A 31 14.32 9.26 1.61
N ASN A 32 13.30 9.82 2.26
CA ASN A 32 13.22 11.26 2.50
C ASN A 32 14.38 11.77 3.40
N ILE A 33 14.82 11.01 4.40
CA ILE A 33 15.97 11.36 5.24
C ILE A 33 17.26 11.29 4.42
N ALA A 34 17.43 10.23 3.62
CA ALA A 34 18.60 10.08 2.75
C ALA A 34 18.72 11.22 1.72
N GLN A 35 17.59 11.73 1.21
CA GLN A 35 17.57 12.90 0.32
C GLN A 35 18.10 14.18 0.98
N GLN A 36 18.14 14.25 2.32
CA GLN A 36 18.73 15.37 3.07
C GLN A 36 20.25 15.21 3.27
N GLY A 37 20.87 14.21 2.64
CA GLY A 37 22.32 13.95 2.72
C GLY A 37 22.75 13.20 3.99
N VAL A 38 21.79 12.69 4.77
CA VAL A 38 22.06 11.89 5.96
C VAL A 38 22.21 10.42 5.57
N HIS A 39 23.26 9.75 6.04
CA HIS A 39 23.35 8.30 5.89
C HIS A 39 22.35 7.62 6.83
N VAL A 40 21.48 6.78 6.29
CA VAL A 40 20.38 6.19 7.04
C VAL A 40 20.55 4.68 7.07
N ASP A 41 20.84 4.16 8.25
CA ASP A 41 20.78 2.73 8.53
C ASP A 41 19.31 2.30 8.70
N PRO A 42 18.90 1.11 8.20
CA PRO A 42 17.52 0.63 8.34
C PRO A 42 16.99 0.64 9.78
N ASP A 43 17.81 0.27 10.77
CA ASP A 43 17.40 0.25 12.18
C ASP A 43 17.14 1.68 12.71
N SER A 44 17.84 2.66 12.14
CA SER A 44 17.64 4.08 12.47
C SER A 44 16.32 4.63 11.91
N VAL A 45 15.84 4.08 10.79
CA VAL A 45 14.52 4.45 10.23
C VAL A 45 13.41 4.00 11.15
N THR A 46 13.46 2.75 11.61
CA THR A 46 12.47 2.18 12.54
C THR A 46 12.43 2.96 13.84
N ALA A 47 13.60 3.28 14.41
CA ALA A 47 13.69 4.10 15.61
C ALA A 47 13.12 5.53 15.42
N ALA A 48 13.38 6.15 14.26
CA ALA A 48 12.84 7.46 13.92
C ALA A 48 11.31 7.43 13.72
N LEU A 49 10.79 6.33 13.16
CA LEU A 49 9.36 6.10 13.03
C LEU A 49 8.67 5.93 14.38
N ASP A 50 9.28 5.17 15.29
CA ASP A 50 8.79 5.01 16.65
C ASP A 50 8.80 6.33 17.42
N ASP A 51 9.87 7.14 17.29
CA ASP A 51 9.93 8.46 17.89
C ASP A 51 8.88 9.42 17.30
N LEU A 52 8.72 9.41 15.97
CA LEU A 52 7.68 10.17 15.29
C LEU A 52 6.29 9.78 15.81
N ASN A 53 6.02 8.48 15.93
CA ASN A 53 4.73 7.98 16.41
C ASN A 53 4.48 8.31 17.89
N LYS A 54 5.51 8.36 18.73
CA LYS A 54 5.41 8.79 20.13
C LYS A 54 5.09 10.29 20.25
N ARG A 55 5.71 11.12 19.40
CA ARG A 55 5.53 12.59 19.42
C ARG A 55 4.22 13.01 18.75
N THR A 56 3.92 12.36 17.64
CA THR A 56 2.77 12.64 16.79
C THR A 56 2.21 11.31 16.28
N PRO A 57 1.17 10.78 16.94
CA PRO A 57 0.60 9.48 16.58
C PRO A 57 0.27 9.40 15.09
N LEU A 58 0.71 8.31 14.47
CA LEU A 58 0.40 7.98 13.10
C LEU A 58 -0.97 7.32 13.05
N HIS A 59 -1.86 7.89 12.24
CA HIS A 59 -3.20 7.40 12.04
C HIS A 59 -3.34 6.81 10.65
N ARG A 60 -4.08 5.71 10.55
CA ARG A 60 -4.40 5.04 9.28
C ARG A 60 -5.86 5.32 8.96
N GLN A 61 -6.11 5.98 7.84
CA GLN A 61 -7.44 6.20 7.29
C GLN A 61 -7.64 5.28 6.09
N TYR A 62 -8.66 4.42 6.17
CA TYR A 62 -9.01 3.48 5.11
C TYR A 62 -10.15 4.07 4.28
N GLY A 63 -9.86 4.41 3.03
CA GLY A 63 -10.86 4.76 2.03
C GLY A 63 -11.21 3.57 1.15
N GLU A 64 -12.18 3.77 0.27
CA GLU A 64 -12.61 2.76 -0.70
C GLU A 64 -11.48 2.38 -1.67
N HIS A 65 -10.76 3.38 -2.20
CA HIS A 65 -9.69 3.17 -3.18
C HIS A 65 -8.27 3.35 -2.63
N HIS A 66 -8.13 4.07 -1.52
CA HIS A 66 -6.83 4.48 -0.99
C HIS A 66 -6.72 4.21 0.50
N VAL A 67 -5.49 3.98 0.96
CA VAL A 67 -5.11 4.02 2.36
C VAL A 67 -4.22 5.23 2.55
N HIS A 68 -4.55 6.05 3.55
CA HIS A 68 -3.77 7.21 3.92
C HIS A 68 -3.15 6.99 5.30
N ILE A 69 -1.87 7.32 5.42
CA ILE A 69 -1.19 7.45 6.69
C ILE A 69 -0.97 8.94 6.91
N HIS A 70 -1.51 9.46 8.00
CA HIS A 70 -1.42 10.86 8.37
C HIS A 70 -0.98 10.99 9.82
N THR A 71 -0.53 12.18 10.19
CA THR A 71 -0.25 12.52 11.59
C THR A 71 -1.56 12.81 12.34
N GLY A 72 -1.50 13.22 13.61
CA GLY A 72 -2.68 13.70 14.35
C GLY A 72 -3.49 14.82 13.65
N ASN A 73 -2.96 15.41 12.58
CA ASN A 73 -3.70 16.27 11.65
C ASN A 73 -4.05 15.50 10.35
N PRO A 74 -5.33 15.33 10.00
CA PRO A 74 -5.75 14.62 8.78
C PRO A 74 -5.29 15.29 7.48
N ASP A 75 -4.99 16.59 7.49
CA ASP A 75 -4.47 17.31 6.31
C ASP A 75 -2.99 17.02 6.04
N GLN A 76 -2.28 16.41 7.00
CA GLN A 76 -0.85 16.09 6.90
C GLN A 76 -0.66 14.60 6.55
N VAL A 77 -0.91 14.29 5.28
CA VAL A 77 -0.74 12.94 4.74
C VAL A 77 0.74 12.66 4.46
N ILE A 78 1.28 11.63 5.11
CA ILE A 78 2.66 11.15 4.93
C ILE A 78 2.74 10.17 3.75
N LEU A 79 1.75 9.29 3.65
CA LEU A 79 1.71 8.24 2.65
C LEU A 79 0.28 8.05 2.14
N THR A 80 0.12 7.93 0.83
CA THR A 80 -1.11 7.48 0.18
C THR A 80 -0.78 6.29 -0.70
N VAL A 81 -1.49 5.17 -0.51
CA VAL A 81 -1.31 3.96 -1.31
C VAL A 81 -2.65 3.54 -1.90
N ARG A 82 -2.66 3.20 -3.19
CA ARG A 82 -3.82 2.59 -3.85
C ARG A 82 -4.04 1.19 -3.32
N ARG A 83 -5.27 0.87 -2.95
CA ARG A 83 -5.61 -0.42 -2.33
C ARG A 83 -5.47 -1.60 -3.28
N THR A 84 -5.76 -1.40 -4.56
CA THR A 84 -5.56 -2.42 -5.60
C THR A 84 -4.09 -2.73 -5.80
N TRP A 85 -3.23 -1.71 -5.77
CA TRP A 85 -1.78 -1.88 -5.83
C TRP A 85 -1.28 -2.65 -4.61
N LEU A 86 -1.74 -2.29 -3.41
CA LEU A 86 -1.36 -2.96 -2.17
C LEU A 86 -1.80 -4.44 -2.17
N ALA A 87 -3.03 -4.72 -2.61
CA ALA A 87 -3.55 -6.08 -2.70
C ALA A 87 -2.79 -6.92 -3.73
N PHE A 88 -2.42 -6.33 -4.87
CA PHE A 88 -1.63 -7.00 -5.90
C PHE A 88 -0.23 -7.37 -5.40
N HIS A 89 0.47 -6.43 -4.77
CA HIS A 89 1.86 -6.65 -4.33
C HIS A 89 1.98 -7.41 -3.00
N ALA A 90 0.95 -7.39 -2.15
CA ALA A 90 0.90 -8.22 -0.95
C ALA A 90 0.44 -9.66 -1.25
N SER A 91 -0.05 -9.94 -2.46
CA SER A 91 -0.48 -11.27 -2.87
C SER A 91 0.75 -12.17 -3.06
N PRO A 92 0.83 -13.33 -2.38
CA PRO A 92 1.90 -14.30 -2.60
C PRO A 92 1.79 -15.01 -3.96
N TYR A 93 0.68 -14.81 -4.67
CA TYR A 93 0.42 -15.45 -5.95
C TYR A 93 1.08 -14.66 -7.08
N VAL A 94 2.16 -15.20 -7.63
CA VAL A 94 2.53 -14.92 -9.02
C VAL A 94 1.41 -15.50 -9.86
N VAL A 95 0.55 -14.65 -10.41
CA VAL A 95 -0.45 -15.09 -11.38
C VAL A 95 0.30 -15.37 -12.67
N GLU A 96 0.67 -16.63 -12.89
CA GLU A 96 1.10 -17.09 -14.21
C GLU A 96 -0.15 -17.14 -15.09
N ILE A 97 -0.30 -16.13 -15.95
CA ILE A 97 -1.37 -16.13 -16.94
C ILE A 97 -0.93 -17.08 -18.05
N THR A 98 -1.63 -18.20 -18.18
CA THR A 98 -1.38 -19.12 -19.29
C THR A 98 -1.85 -18.51 -20.62
N GLU A 99 -1.26 -18.93 -21.74
CA GLU A 99 -1.63 -18.44 -23.08
C GLU A 99 -3.15 -18.61 -23.34
N ASP A 100 -3.72 -19.75 -22.94
CA ASP A 100 -5.15 -20.04 -23.01
C ASP A 100 -6.02 -19.06 -22.19
N GLU A 101 -5.54 -18.62 -21.03
CA GLU A 101 -6.25 -17.66 -20.18
C GLU A 101 -6.18 -16.24 -20.75
N LEU A 102 -5.03 -15.88 -21.34
CA LEU A 102 -4.85 -14.61 -22.04
C LEU A 102 -5.75 -14.55 -23.29
N GLU A 103 -5.79 -15.60 -24.10
CA GLU A 103 -6.68 -15.68 -25.27
C GLU A 103 -8.15 -15.58 -24.87
N ARG A 104 -8.55 -16.23 -23.76
CA ARG A 104 -9.92 -16.14 -23.23
C ARG A 104 -10.26 -14.75 -22.70
N ALA A 105 -9.31 -14.04 -22.09
CA ALA A 105 -9.53 -12.67 -21.62
C ALA A 105 -9.62 -11.69 -22.80
N MET A 106 -8.74 -11.82 -23.80
CA MET A 106 -8.75 -10.94 -24.98
C MET A 106 -9.96 -11.18 -25.89
N SER A 107 -10.43 -12.43 -26.02
CA SER A 107 -11.61 -12.76 -26.82
C SER A 107 -12.94 -12.30 -26.19
N ARG A 108 -12.98 -11.99 -24.88
CA ARG A 108 -14.16 -11.43 -24.20
C ARG A 108 -14.27 -9.91 -24.29
N GLY A 109 -13.24 -9.22 -24.76
CA GLY A 109 -13.25 -7.75 -24.89
C GLY A 109 -13.13 -7.00 -23.56
N ASP A 110 -12.63 -7.67 -22.50
CA ASP A 110 -12.51 -7.11 -21.14
C ASP A 110 -11.21 -6.32 -20.91
N VAL A 111 -10.44 -6.02 -21.97
CA VAL A 111 -9.25 -5.16 -21.91
C VAL A 111 -9.45 -3.98 -22.86
N ALA A 112 -9.90 -2.86 -22.30
CA ALA A 112 -9.88 -1.53 -22.91
C ALA A 112 -9.30 -0.52 -21.91
#